data_AF-A0A2U3KXE7-F1
#
_entry.id   AF-A0A2U3KXE7-F1
#
_cell.length_a   1.000
_cell.length_b   1.000
_cell.length_c   1.000
_cell.angle_alpha   90.00
_cell.angle_beta   90.00
_cell.angle_gamma   90.00
#
_symmetry.space_group_name_H-M   'P 1'
#
loop_
_entity.id
_entity.type
_entity.pdbx_description
1 polymer ?
#
loop_
_entity_poly.entity_id
_entity_poly.type
_entity_poly.pdbx_seq_one_letter_code
_entity_poly.pdbx_strand_id
1 'polypeptide(L)'
;MPTSRAFGDPDLTPDNFSSFSKQEISADAAAKGLTQLEPIPPPRSTTPMDLAVVIGTDAAQAIQKAGKIAFHTVGDTGGIQKPEFQFAVADAMAGDTASGASFWYHLGDVVYYFGQDQYYFEQFYDPYRNYNAPIFAIPGNHDGAVFEGETTKSLDAFVANFCTSQPTNSHDSQGAARTTMDQPGVYFTLNAPFVKFIGLYSNTSEGGTQGVIADPTVGDAQLTFLQQQLAAAKTERANGQWRALVIATHHPPFTGSPQHVPSPAMLKQIDQACTAAGIQPDLHLSGHAHLYERYTRTVGGKQIPYLVAGMGGYYNLTGLKPGKGSTAPKTPASGTDASGNPLTLEVFNDTTFGFLRITVSPASIIGEFVTVDPTSGKTGVGDSFTLDLHTNKVSNGASAGSGASPKPAAKGAASSAASSKAKPGSGTSAKSAPKAGATPPKTKGKSTRGSKK
;
A
#
# COMPACT_ATOMS: atom_id res chain seq x y z
N MET A 1 -26.34 17.14 19.03
CA MET A 1 -26.27 17.67 17.65
C MET A 1 -25.36 16.71 16.89
N PRO A 2 -25.70 16.29 15.66
CA PRO A 2 -24.79 15.50 14.84
C PRO A 2 -23.50 16.32 14.58
N THR A 3 -22.34 15.68 14.69
CA THR A 3 -21.04 16.30 14.38
C THR A 3 -20.98 16.57 12.88
N SER A 4 -20.64 17.79 12.49
CA SER A 4 -20.40 18.09 11.06
C SER A 4 -19.13 17.39 10.62
N ARG A 5 -19.13 16.82 9.41
CA ARG A 5 -17.90 16.25 8.83
C ARG A 5 -16.83 17.32 8.72
N ALA A 6 -15.62 16.94 9.05
CA ALA A 6 -14.41 17.68 8.76
C ALA A 6 -13.38 16.71 8.20
N PHE A 7 -12.74 17.08 7.10
CA PHE A 7 -11.80 16.23 6.38
C PHE A 7 -10.35 16.65 6.57
N GLY A 8 -10.08 17.78 7.18
CA GLY A 8 -8.73 18.23 7.48
C GLY A 8 -8.79 19.37 8.48
N ASP A 9 -7.64 19.71 9.03
CA ASP A 9 -7.49 20.82 9.92
C ASP A 9 -7.70 22.13 9.15
N PRO A 10 -8.49 23.08 9.70
CA PRO A 10 -8.76 24.35 9.03
C PRO A 10 -7.51 25.23 8.94
N ASP A 11 -6.59 25.07 9.90
CA ASP A 11 -5.33 25.80 9.98
C ASP A 11 -4.16 24.84 9.72
N LEU A 12 -3.44 25.07 8.63
CA LEU A 12 -2.26 24.24 8.29
C LEU A 12 -1.16 24.48 9.32
N THR A 13 -0.81 23.44 10.08
CA THR A 13 0.30 23.45 11.04
C THR A 13 1.52 22.73 10.44
N PRO A 14 2.76 23.10 10.82
CA PRO A 14 3.95 22.34 10.43
C PRO A 14 3.95 20.92 11.03
N ASP A 15 4.67 20.00 10.39
CA ASP A 15 4.79 18.62 10.88
C ASP A 15 5.43 18.57 12.26
N ASN A 16 4.79 17.81 13.16
CA ASN A 16 5.34 17.55 14.47
C ASN A 16 6.07 16.20 14.50
N PHE A 17 7.31 16.18 14.00
CA PHE A 17 8.20 15.01 14.04
C PHE A 17 8.49 14.44 15.44
N SER A 18 8.04 15.09 16.52
CA SER A 18 8.45 14.79 17.91
C SER A 18 7.41 14.05 18.76
N SER A 19 6.24 13.73 18.20
CA SER A 19 5.17 13.01 18.91
C SER A 19 5.44 11.51 19.12
N PHE A 20 6.40 10.92 18.39
CA PHE A 20 6.66 9.48 18.45
C PHE A 20 7.23 9.02 19.80
N SER A 21 6.48 8.18 20.49
CA SER A 21 7.01 7.40 21.60
C SER A 21 7.93 6.29 21.07
N LYS A 22 9.21 6.65 20.86
CA LYS A 22 10.25 5.70 20.40
C LYS A 22 10.33 4.41 21.23
N GLN A 23 9.87 4.46 22.50
CA GLN A 23 9.89 3.31 23.41
C GLN A 23 8.77 2.32 23.09
N GLU A 24 7.53 2.79 22.87
CA GLU A 24 6.38 1.95 22.57
C GLU A 24 6.52 1.31 21.17
N ILE A 25 6.92 2.12 20.20
CA ILE A 25 7.32 1.70 18.85
C ILE A 25 8.38 0.58 18.88
N SER A 26 9.39 0.71 19.76
CA SER A 26 10.47 -0.28 19.84
C SER A 26 10.03 -1.59 20.50
N ALA A 27 9.03 -1.56 21.38
CA ALA A 27 8.47 -2.75 21.99
C ALA A 27 7.64 -3.53 20.97
N ASP A 28 6.78 -2.84 20.22
CA ASP A 28 5.88 -3.47 19.25
C ASP A 28 6.64 -3.95 18.00
N ALA A 29 7.70 -3.26 17.59
CA ALA A 29 8.60 -3.75 16.53
C ALA A 29 9.26 -5.11 16.87
N ALA A 30 9.33 -5.48 18.15
CA ALA A 30 9.84 -6.76 18.59
C ALA A 30 8.75 -7.85 18.74
N ALA A 31 7.48 -7.45 18.82
CA ALA A 31 6.36 -8.36 18.85
C ALA A 31 6.16 -9.04 17.50
N LYS A 32 5.54 -10.22 17.51
CA LYS A 32 5.21 -10.98 16.31
C LYS A 32 3.72 -11.18 16.23
N GLY A 33 3.14 -10.77 15.10
CA GLY A 33 1.74 -11.04 14.81
C GLY A 33 1.47 -12.53 14.87
N LEU A 34 0.32 -12.88 15.44
CA LEU A 34 -0.20 -14.23 15.37
C LEU A 34 -0.47 -14.56 13.91
N THR A 35 0.04 -15.69 13.44
CA THR A 35 -0.23 -16.19 12.09
C THR A 35 -1.61 -16.85 12.07
N GLN A 36 -2.65 -16.05 12.22
CA GLN A 36 -4.03 -16.50 12.37
C GLN A 36 -4.96 -15.64 11.52
N LEU A 37 -5.75 -16.30 10.68
CA LEU A 37 -6.87 -15.66 9.99
C LEU A 37 -8.03 -15.46 10.96
N GLU A 38 -8.67 -14.30 10.88
CA GLU A 38 -9.83 -13.96 11.71
C GLU A 38 -11.13 -13.94 10.88
N PRO A 39 -12.28 -14.29 11.46
CA PRO A 39 -13.58 -14.03 10.84
C PRO A 39 -13.74 -12.54 10.50
N ILE A 40 -14.25 -12.23 9.31
CA ILE A 40 -14.42 -10.84 8.88
C ILE A 40 -15.70 -10.26 9.51
N PRO A 41 -15.63 -9.12 10.23
CA PRO A 41 -16.81 -8.47 10.78
C PRO A 41 -17.83 -8.11 9.69
N PRO A 42 -19.13 -8.37 9.88
CA PRO A 42 -20.15 -8.01 8.91
C PRO A 42 -20.29 -6.48 8.79
N PRO A 43 -20.53 -5.93 7.60
CA PRO A 43 -20.79 -4.51 7.43
C PRO A 43 -22.17 -4.19 8.00
N ARG A 44 -22.35 -2.97 8.49
CA ARG A 44 -23.64 -2.41 8.90
C ARG A 44 -24.66 -2.39 7.77
N SER A 45 -24.19 -2.31 6.53
CA SER A 45 -25.01 -2.38 5.31
C SER A 45 -24.22 -2.92 4.14
N THR A 46 -24.86 -3.71 3.29
CA THR A 46 -24.33 -4.13 1.98
C THR A 46 -24.85 -3.26 0.83
N THR A 47 -25.68 -2.25 1.12
CA THR A 47 -26.08 -1.24 0.15
C THR A 47 -24.87 -0.37 -0.22
N PRO A 48 -24.63 -0.10 -1.52
CA PRO A 48 -23.59 0.83 -1.94
C PRO A 48 -23.72 2.18 -1.24
N MET A 49 -22.60 2.68 -0.69
CA MET A 49 -22.50 4.04 -0.20
C MET A 49 -22.31 4.98 -1.40
N ASP A 50 -23.11 6.05 -1.50
CA ASP A 50 -22.94 7.06 -2.55
C ASP A 50 -22.01 8.18 -2.07
N LEU A 51 -20.98 8.53 -2.84
CA LEU A 51 -20.03 9.60 -2.50
C LEU A 51 -20.72 10.94 -2.18
N ALA A 52 -21.86 11.21 -2.83
CA ALA A 52 -22.65 12.43 -2.61
C ALA A 52 -23.15 12.59 -1.16
N VAL A 53 -23.31 11.50 -0.39
CA VAL A 53 -23.69 11.59 1.04
C VAL A 53 -22.53 12.07 1.93
N VAL A 54 -21.30 12.04 1.40
CA VAL A 54 -20.07 12.42 2.11
C VAL A 54 -19.62 13.82 1.72
N ILE A 55 -19.55 14.11 0.42
CA ILE A 55 -19.06 15.40 -0.10
C ILE A 55 -20.17 16.42 -0.37
N GLY A 56 -21.43 16.03 -0.21
CA GLY A 56 -22.60 16.85 -0.54
C GLY A 56 -22.99 16.79 -2.02
N THR A 57 -24.26 17.12 -2.28
CA THR A 57 -24.86 17.05 -3.63
C THR A 57 -24.20 18.00 -4.62
N ASP A 58 -23.82 19.20 -4.17
CA ASP A 58 -23.29 20.24 -5.06
C ASP A 58 -21.90 19.87 -5.58
N ALA A 59 -21.04 19.32 -4.72
CA ALA A 59 -19.74 18.80 -5.12
C ALA A 59 -19.88 17.61 -6.08
N ALA A 60 -20.81 16.68 -5.80
CA ALA A 60 -21.09 15.56 -6.69
C ALA A 60 -21.61 16.02 -8.08
N GLN A 61 -22.47 17.04 -8.12
CA GLN A 61 -22.96 17.64 -9.37
C GLN A 61 -21.85 18.37 -10.13
N ALA A 62 -20.93 19.04 -9.44
CA ALA A 62 -19.77 19.67 -10.06
C ALA A 62 -18.87 18.63 -10.76
N ILE A 63 -18.64 17.48 -10.11
CA ILE A 63 -17.92 16.34 -10.71
C ILE A 63 -18.66 15.82 -11.95
N GLN A 64 -19.99 15.64 -11.84
CA GLN A 64 -20.82 15.18 -12.97
C GLN A 64 -20.73 16.14 -14.16
N LYS A 65 -20.80 17.46 -13.91
CA LYS A 65 -20.68 18.51 -14.92
C LYS A 65 -19.29 18.56 -15.55
N ALA A 66 -18.24 18.28 -14.77
CA ALA A 66 -16.86 18.19 -15.27
C ALA A 66 -16.64 16.98 -16.19
N GLY A 67 -17.53 15.98 -16.16
CA GLY A 67 -17.44 14.78 -17.00
C GLY A 67 -16.35 13.81 -16.59
N LYS A 68 -15.71 14.02 -15.44
CA LYS A 68 -14.66 13.18 -14.87
C LYS A 68 -14.57 13.34 -13.36
N ILE A 69 -14.02 12.34 -12.69
CA ILE A 69 -13.61 12.38 -11.28
C ILE A 69 -12.13 12.05 -11.17
N ALA A 70 -11.42 12.70 -10.25
CA ALA A 70 -10.06 12.32 -9.87
C ALA A 70 -10.03 11.90 -8.41
N PHE A 71 -9.22 10.91 -8.05
CA PHE A 71 -9.00 10.46 -6.67
C PHE A 71 -7.57 9.98 -6.48
N HIS A 72 -7.09 10.01 -5.23
CA HIS A 72 -5.83 9.40 -4.86
C HIS A 72 -6.03 7.95 -4.41
N THR A 73 -5.02 7.10 -4.59
CA THR A 73 -4.99 5.76 -3.99
C THR A 73 -3.55 5.32 -3.74
N VAL A 74 -3.31 4.79 -2.54
CA VAL A 74 -2.04 4.25 -2.03
C VAL A 74 -2.35 3.54 -0.72
N GLY A 75 -1.57 2.52 -0.36
CA GLY A 75 -1.60 1.86 0.95
C GLY A 75 -0.24 1.92 1.62
N ASP A 76 -0.07 1.18 2.71
CA ASP A 76 1.23 0.97 3.36
C ASP A 76 1.79 2.29 3.88
N THR A 77 0.96 2.94 4.69
CA THR A 77 1.24 4.21 5.34
C THR A 77 1.47 3.98 6.82
N GLY A 78 2.27 4.82 7.45
CA GLY A 78 2.57 4.67 8.87
C GLY A 78 4.08 4.76 9.09
N GLY A 79 4.50 5.89 9.64
CA GLY A 79 5.87 6.38 9.62
C GLY A 79 6.74 5.95 10.79
N ILE A 80 6.42 4.85 11.48
CA ILE A 80 6.98 4.48 12.79
C ILE A 80 8.51 4.59 12.90
N GLN A 81 9.27 4.06 11.92
CA GLN A 81 10.73 4.05 11.97
C GLN A 81 11.37 5.30 11.33
N LYS A 82 10.78 5.74 10.22
CA LYS A 82 11.26 6.85 9.39
C LYS A 82 10.05 7.64 8.88
N PRO A 83 9.48 8.49 9.73
CA PRO A 83 8.22 9.16 9.43
C PRO A 83 8.34 10.18 8.30
N GLU A 84 9.55 10.66 8.04
CA GLU A 84 9.83 11.63 6.97
C GLU A 84 9.31 11.21 5.59
N PHE A 85 9.25 9.90 5.31
CA PHE A 85 8.74 9.39 4.05
C PHE A 85 7.21 9.50 3.97
N GLN A 86 6.52 9.15 5.07
CA GLN A 86 5.07 9.29 5.14
C GLN A 86 4.65 10.75 5.07
N PHE A 87 5.27 11.64 5.86
CA PHE A 87 4.95 13.06 5.86
C PHE A 87 5.18 13.69 4.48
N ALA A 88 6.29 13.37 3.80
CA ALA A 88 6.52 13.88 2.45
C ALA A 88 5.44 13.44 1.45
N VAL A 89 4.98 12.18 1.53
CA VAL A 89 3.87 11.70 0.68
C VAL A 89 2.57 12.40 1.08
N ALA A 90 2.29 12.55 2.36
CA ALA A 90 1.09 13.20 2.87
C ALA A 90 1.00 14.67 2.44
N ASP A 91 2.10 15.42 2.55
CA ASP A 91 2.20 16.82 2.10
C ASP A 91 2.00 16.94 0.59
N ALA A 92 2.64 16.05 -0.19
CA ALA A 92 2.47 16.04 -1.63
C ALA A 92 1.01 15.73 -2.03
N MET A 93 0.37 14.78 -1.36
CA MET A 93 -1.06 14.46 -1.56
C MET A 93 -1.97 15.61 -1.15
N ALA A 94 -1.69 16.27 -0.03
CA ALA A 94 -2.44 17.43 0.46
C ALA A 94 -2.35 18.59 -0.53
N GLY A 95 -1.14 18.93 -1.00
CA GLY A 95 -0.94 19.93 -2.05
C GLY A 95 -1.64 19.57 -3.36
N ASP A 96 -1.68 18.29 -3.71
CA ASP A 96 -2.33 17.82 -4.94
C ASP A 96 -3.86 17.76 -4.86
N THR A 97 -4.47 17.84 -3.67
CA THR A 97 -5.94 17.98 -3.57
C THR A 97 -6.45 19.21 -4.32
N ALA A 98 -5.66 20.29 -4.35
CA ALA A 98 -5.96 21.51 -5.11
C ALA A 98 -6.02 21.27 -6.62
N SER A 99 -5.39 20.19 -7.13
CA SER A 99 -5.46 19.75 -8.52
C SER A 99 -6.75 19.00 -8.86
N GLY A 100 -7.66 18.80 -7.90
CA GLY A 100 -9.02 18.30 -8.12
C GLY A 100 -9.29 16.85 -7.67
N ALA A 101 -8.40 16.24 -6.89
CA ALA A 101 -8.67 14.95 -6.28
C ALA A 101 -9.83 15.07 -5.27
N SER A 102 -10.89 14.29 -5.47
CA SER A 102 -12.15 14.39 -4.72
C SER A 102 -12.17 13.56 -3.43
N PHE A 103 -11.31 12.54 -3.33
CA PHE A 103 -11.12 11.68 -2.16
C PHE A 103 -9.83 10.88 -2.30
N TRP A 104 -9.42 10.21 -1.23
CA TRP A 104 -8.41 9.16 -1.23
C TRP A 104 -9.06 7.81 -0.91
N TYR A 105 -8.77 6.78 -1.73
CA TYR A 105 -9.07 5.39 -1.43
C TYR A 105 -7.80 4.69 -0.90
N HIS A 106 -7.69 4.54 0.41
CA HIS A 106 -6.57 3.91 1.10
C HIS A 106 -6.59 2.39 0.94
N LEU A 107 -5.45 1.80 0.59
CA LEU A 107 -5.35 0.37 0.25
C LEU A 107 -4.90 -0.50 1.43
N GLY A 108 -5.21 -0.11 2.67
CA GLY A 108 -4.83 -0.83 3.88
C GLY A 108 -3.42 -0.56 4.38
N ASP A 109 -3.14 -1.10 5.57
CA ASP A 109 -1.99 -0.81 6.42
C ASP A 109 -1.91 0.69 6.70
N VAL A 110 -2.86 1.16 7.51
CA VAL A 110 -2.96 2.55 7.96
C VAL A 110 -2.06 2.78 9.17
N VAL A 111 -2.08 1.82 10.11
CA VAL A 111 -1.36 1.90 11.37
C VAL A 111 -0.52 0.63 11.56
N TYR A 112 0.79 0.80 11.52
CA TYR A 112 1.73 -0.26 11.86
C TYR A 112 1.90 -0.36 13.39
N TYR A 113 2.34 -1.48 13.96
CA TYR A 113 2.43 -2.80 13.31
C TYR A 113 1.17 -3.64 13.50
N PHE A 114 0.28 -3.28 14.43
CA PHE A 114 -0.87 -4.11 14.81
C PHE A 114 -2.17 -3.30 14.87
N GLY A 115 -2.24 -2.17 14.15
CA GLY A 115 -3.48 -1.42 14.03
C GLY A 115 -3.97 -0.79 15.33
N GLN A 116 -3.09 -0.62 16.33
CA GLN A 116 -3.49 -0.20 17.67
C GLN A 116 -4.01 1.25 17.68
N ASP A 117 -5.07 1.49 18.42
CA ASP A 117 -5.76 2.77 18.58
C ASP A 117 -4.82 3.90 19.03
N GLN A 118 -3.93 3.62 19.99
CA GLN A 118 -2.96 4.59 20.52
C GLN A 118 -2.06 5.23 19.46
N TYR A 119 -1.85 4.57 18.31
CA TYR A 119 -0.98 5.07 17.25
C TYR A 119 -1.72 5.76 16.10
N TYR A 120 -3.05 5.81 16.13
CA TYR A 120 -3.82 6.50 15.07
C TYR A 120 -3.50 7.99 14.99
N PHE A 121 -3.21 8.64 16.12
CA PHE A 121 -2.86 10.06 16.07
C PHE A 121 -1.60 10.28 15.23
N GLU A 122 -0.52 9.61 15.60
CA GLU A 122 0.81 9.80 15.02
C GLU A 122 0.97 9.20 13.61
N GLN A 123 0.20 8.17 13.26
CA GLN A 123 0.31 7.50 11.95
C GLN A 123 -0.81 7.87 10.98
N PHE A 124 -1.93 8.42 11.43
CA PHE A 124 -3.04 8.78 10.55
C PHE A 124 -3.50 10.24 10.72
N TYR A 125 -3.90 10.65 11.91
CA TYR A 125 -4.48 11.99 12.09
C TYR A 125 -3.46 13.10 11.87
N ASP A 126 -2.28 13.02 12.47
CA ASP A 126 -1.23 14.03 12.35
C ASP A 126 -0.65 14.07 10.93
N PRO A 127 -0.18 12.98 10.30
CA PRO A 127 0.37 13.05 8.94
C PRO A 127 -0.63 13.57 7.92
N TYR A 128 -1.91 13.21 8.03
CA TYR A 128 -2.94 13.56 7.05
C TYR A 128 -3.87 14.69 7.50
N ARG A 129 -3.49 15.48 8.52
CA ARG A 129 -4.27 16.63 9.00
C ARG A 129 -4.56 17.65 7.90
N ASN A 130 -3.60 17.85 6.98
CA ASN A 130 -3.72 18.81 5.88
C ASN A 130 -4.41 18.22 4.63
N TYR A 131 -4.69 16.92 4.58
CA TYR A 131 -5.37 16.29 3.44
C TYR A 131 -6.88 16.55 3.49
N ASN A 132 -7.33 17.70 3.01
CA ASN A 132 -8.72 18.16 3.17
C ASN A 132 -9.72 17.52 2.17
N ALA A 133 -9.79 16.19 2.15
CA ALA A 133 -10.77 15.42 1.40
C ALA A 133 -11.12 14.11 2.14
N PRO A 134 -12.25 13.45 1.81
CA PRO A 134 -12.61 12.16 2.40
C PRO A 134 -11.53 11.11 2.18
N ILE A 135 -11.31 10.26 3.18
CA ILE A 135 -10.44 9.09 3.09
C ILE A 135 -11.31 7.85 3.31
N PHE A 136 -11.52 7.07 2.26
CA PHE A 136 -12.14 5.75 2.36
C PHE A 136 -11.05 4.70 2.43
N ALA A 137 -11.24 3.61 3.16
CA ALA A 137 -10.18 2.62 3.35
C ALA A 137 -10.70 1.18 3.30
N ILE A 138 -9.89 0.27 2.76
CA ILE A 138 -9.95 -1.14 3.16
C ILE A 138 -8.83 -1.40 4.16
N PRO A 139 -8.96 -2.32 5.12
CA PRO A 139 -7.87 -2.66 6.02
C PRO A 139 -6.82 -3.52 5.30
N GLY A 140 -5.59 -3.41 5.77
CA GLY A 140 -4.50 -4.33 5.48
C GLY A 140 -4.25 -5.32 6.60
N ASN A 141 -3.18 -6.10 6.49
CA ASN A 141 -2.89 -7.11 7.49
C ASN A 141 -2.45 -6.48 8.80
N HIS A 142 -1.70 -5.37 8.78
CA HIS A 142 -1.28 -4.66 9.98
C HIS A 142 -2.46 -4.05 10.74
N ASP A 143 -3.54 -3.67 10.05
CA ASP A 143 -4.75 -3.13 10.69
C ASP A 143 -5.58 -4.20 11.44
N GLY A 144 -5.38 -5.47 11.13
CA GLY A 144 -6.11 -6.59 11.74
C GLY A 144 -5.25 -7.56 12.53
N ALA A 145 -3.93 -7.51 12.39
CA ALA A 145 -3.02 -8.40 13.09
C ALA A 145 -3.03 -8.13 14.60
N VAL A 146 -2.99 -9.19 15.39
CA VAL A 146 -2.85 -9.13 16.86
C VAL A 146 -1.61 -9.92 17.27
N PHE A 147 -1.06 -9.68 18.45
CA PHE A 147 0.11 -10.38 19.00
C PHE A 147 -0.20 -11.01 20.36
N GLU A 148 0.71 -11.86 20.86
CA GLU A 148 0.53 -12.51 22.17
C GLU A 148 0.49 -11.48 23.30
N GLY A 149 -0.60 -11.48 24.07
CA GLY A 149 -0.83 -10.54 25.17
C GLY A 149 -1.62 -9.29 24.79
N GLU A 150 -1.92 -9.10 23.50
CA GLU A 150 -2.86 -8.07 23.05
C GLU A 150 -4.28 -8.41 23.55
N THR A 151 -4.99 -7.38 23.99
CA THR A 151 -6.35 -7.52 24.55
C THR A 151 -7.43 -6.91 23.64
N THR A 152 -7.03 -6.04 22.72
CA THR A 152 -7.90 -5.51 21.67
C THR A 152 -8.19 -6.58 20.62
N LYS A 153 -9.37 -6.51 19.99
CA LYS A 153 -9.72 -7.46 18.93
C LYS A 153 -9.20 -6.94 17.60
N SER A 154 -8.95 -7.87 16.68
CA SER A 154 -8.66 -7.57 15.29
C SER A 154 -9.64 -6.54 14.72
N LEU A 155 -9.10 -5.51 14.04
CA LEU A 155 -9.84 -4.43 13.38
C LEU A 155 -10.60 -3.46 14.30
N ASP A 156 -10.56 -3.60 15.63
CA ASP A 156 -11.36 -2.74 16.52
C ASP A 156 -11.10 -1.24 16.27
N ALA A 157 -9.82 -0.83 16.22
CA ALA A 157 -9.45 0.56 15.98
C ALA A 157 -9.77 1.02 14.54
N PHE A 158 -9.62 0.14 13.54
CA PHE A 158 -10.02 0.44 12.16
C PHE A 158 -11.52 0.71 12.07
N VAL A 159 -12.34 -0.12 12.74
CA VAL A 159 -13.79 0.08 12.79
C VAL A 159 -14.13 1.37 13.53
N ALA A 160 -13.44 1.68 14.62
CA ALA A 160 -13.64 2.90 15.40
C ALA A 160 -13.31 4.18 14.63
N ASN A 161 -12.37 4.15 13.68
CA ASN A 161 -11.94 5.34 12.93
C ASN A 161 -12.55 5.46 11.53
N PHE A 162 -12.80 4.34 10.83
CA PHE A 162 -13.32 4.37 9.46
C PHE A 162 -14.80 3.97 9.33
N CYS A 163 -15.33 3.22 10.28
CA CYS A 163 -16.64 2.56 10.17
C CYS A 163 -17.65 3.02 11.24
N THR A 164 -17.57 4.27 11.67
CA THR A 164 -18.53 4.80 12.65
C THR A 164 -19.95 4.87 12.08
N SER A 165 -20.98 4.81 12.93
CA SER A 165 -22.37 4.87 12.45
C SER A 165 -22.74 6.25 11.89
N GLN A 166 -22.07 7.30 12.38
CA GLN A 166 -22.10 8.68 11.92
C GLN A 166 -20.71 9.30 12.22
N PRO A 167 -20.29 10.31 11.44
CA PRO A 167 -19.04 11.03 11.71
C PRO A 167 -19.01 11.57 13.14
N THR A 168 -17.90 11.37 13.83
CA THR A 168 -17.66 11.86 15.19
C THR A 168 -16.20 12.25 15.36
N ASN A 169 -15.89 12.96 16.44
CA ASN A 169 -14.51 13.16 16.86
C ASN A 169 -14.03 11.86 17.51
N SER A 170 -12.93 11.29 17.01
CA SER A 170 -12.33 10.10 17.61
C SER A 170 -11.54 10.47 18.86
N HIS A 171 -11.57 9.62 19.88
CA HIS A 171 -10.64 9.74 21.01
C HIS A 171 -9.18 9.66 20.53
N ASP A 172 -8.93 8.83 19.51
CA ASP A 172 -7.59 8.58 18.95
C ASP A 172 -7.06 9.75 18.14
N SER A 173 -7.90 10.74 17.82
CA SER A 173 -7.52 11.94 17.08
C SER A 173 -6.72 12.96 17.90
N GLN A 174 -6.66 12.79 19.23
CA GLN A 174 -6.05 13.74 20.17
C GLN A 174 -6.42 15.21 19.92
N GLY A 175 -7.63 15.47 19.42
CA GLY A 175 -8.15 16.81 19.16
C GLY A 175 -7.98 17.32 17.73
N ALA A 176 -7.51 16.50 16.79
CA ALA A 176 -7.51 16.86 15.37
C ALA A 176 -8.94 17.16 14.86
N ALA A 177 -9.06 18.06 13.89
CA ALA A 177 -10.37 18.47 13.38
C ALA A 177 -11.03 17.36 12.53
N ARG A 178 -10.23 16.53 11.87
CA ARG A 178 -10.71 15.41 11.04
C ARG A 178 -11.64 14.51 11.86
N THR A 179 -12.88 14.36 11.39
CA THR A 179 -13.83 13.40 11.96
C THR A 179 -13.55 11.98 11.47
N THR A 180 -14.01 10.98 12.21
CA THR A 180 -14.11 9.60 11.75
C THR A 180 -14.91 9.50 10.45
N MET A 181 -14.66 8.44 9.70
CA MET A 181 -15.46 8.08 8.55
C MET A 181 -16.59 7.11 8.95
N ASP A 182 -17.57 6.99 8.07
CA ASP A 182 -18.79 6.20 8.30
C ASP A 182 -19.05 5.21 7.18
N GLN A 183 -18.00 4.70 6.54
CA GLN A 183 -18.16 3.61 5.57
C GLN A 183 -18.80 2.40 6.28
N PRO A 184 -19.66 1.62 5.60
CA PRO A 184 -20.53 0.68 6.28
C PRO A 184 -19.81 -0.54 6.88
N GLY A 185 -18.55 -0.80 6.52
CA GLY A 185 -17.75 -1.86 7.12
C GLY A 185 -16.35 -1.93 6.53
N VAL A 186 -15.59 -2.95 6.94
CA VAL A 186 -14.22 -3.21 6.46
C VAL A 186 -14.17 -3.72 5.02
N TYR A 187 -15.31 -4.13 4.49
CA TYR A 187 -15.57 -4.33 3.07
C TYR A 187 -16.90 -3.68 2.71
N PHE A 188 -16.94 -3.01 1.56
CA PHE A 188 -18.11 -2.23 1.14
C PHE A 188 -18.03 -1.84 -0.33
N THR A 189 -19.12 -1.25 -0.83
CA THR A 189 -19.17 -0.66 -2.17
C THR A 189 -19.31 0.84 -2.07
N LEU A 190 -18.47 1.57 -2.81
CA LEU A 190 -18.56 3.02 -2.98
C LEU A 190 -18.98 3.33 -4.41
N ASN A 191 -20.13 3.98 -4.59
CA ASN A 191 -20.56 4.56 -5.84
C ASN A 191 -20.13 6.04 -5.87
N ALA A 192 -19.30 6.41 -6.84
CA ALA A 192 -19.01 7.80 -7.16
C ALA A 192 -19.50 8.11 -8.59
N PRO A 193 -19.54 9.38 -9.01
CA PRO A 193 -19.66 9.72 -10.43
C PRO A 193 -18.61 8.95 -11.25
N PHE A 194 -19.06 8.27 -12.32
CA PHE A 194 -18.23 7.52 -13.27
C PHE A 194 -17.51 6.26 -12.75
N VAL A 195 -17.41 6.01 -11.44
CA VAL A 195 -16.66 4.87 -10.88
C VAL A 195 -17.39 4.21 -9.70
N LYS A 196 -17.34 2.88 -9.63
CA LYS A 196 -17.83 2.04 -8.54
C LYS A 196 -16.67 1.20 -8.00
N PHE A 197 -16.45 1.26 -6.70
CA PHE A 197 -15.47 0.43 -5.99
C PHE A 197 -16.18 -0.73 -5.30
N ILE A 198 -15.57 -1.91 -5.36
CA ILE A 198 -15.86 -3.02 -4.46
C ILE A 198 -14.57 -3.25 -3.65
N GLY A 199 -14.56 -2.76 -2.42
CA GLY A 199 -13.46 -2.97 -1.48
C GLY A 199 -13.65 -4.25 -0.69
N LEU A 200 -12.59 -5.05 -0.58
CA LEU A 200 -12.57 -6.29 0.18
C LEU A 200 -11.42 -6.26 1.19
N TYR A 201 -11.66 -6.82 2.37
CA TYR A 201 -10.61 -7.07 3.35
C TYR A 201 -9.97 -8.43 3.08
N SER A 202 -8.65 -8.46 2.91
CA SER A 202 -7.88 -9.68 2.57
C SER A 202 -7.15 -10.33 3.75
N ASN A 203 -7.63 -10.05 4.98
CA ASN A 203 -7.19 -10.66 6.24
C ASN A 203 -5.75 -10.33 6.66
N THR A 204 -5.26 -11.01 7.70
CA THR A 204 -4.03 -10.74 8.46
C THR A 204 -2.79 -11.49 7.97
N SER A 205 -2.85 -12.11 6.78
CA SER A 205 -1.72 -12.80 6.18
C SER A 205 -0.49 -11.90 6.11
N GLU A 206 0.69 -12.46 6.38
CA GLU A 206 1.95 -11.71 6.38
C GLU A 206 3.10 -12.59 5.86
N GLY A 207 4.16 -11.96 5.35
CA GLY A 207 5.35 -12.62 4.81
C GLY A 207 5.04 -13.58 3.66
N GLY A 208 5.27 -14.89 3.88
CA GLY A 208 5.16 -15.92 2.85
C GLY A 208 3.73 -16.40 2.55
N THR A 209 2.70 -15.70 3.05
CA THR A 209 1.30 -16.13 2.96
C THR A 209 0.46 -15.15 2.14
N GLN A 210 -0.53 -15.66 1.40
CA GLN A 210 -1.37 -14.86 0.52
C GLN A 210 -2.57 -14.26 1.26
N GLY A 211 -3.14 -13.18 0.71
CA GLY A 211 -4.41 -12.63 1.19
C GLY A 211 -5.57 -13.63 1.04
N VAL A 212 -6.53 -13.55 1.97
CA VAL A 212 -7.69 -14.45 2.03
C VAL A 212 -8.98 -13.64 2.18
N ILE A 213 -9.91 -13.82 1.25
CA ILE A 213 -11.24 -13.18 1.32
C ILE A 213 -12.37 -14.13 1.75
N ALA A 214 -12.12 -15.44 1.67
CA ALA A 214 -12.99 -16.51 2.13
C ALA A 214 -12.21 -17.83 2.24
N ASP A 215 -12.40 -18.54 3.35
CA ASP A 215 -11.94 -19.92 3.59
C ASP A 215 -12.77 -20.52 4.75
N PRO A 216 -12.55 -21.79 5.16
CA PRO A 216 -13.29 -22.38 6.28
C PRO A 216 -13.17 -21.65 7.63
N THR A 217 -12.12 -20.86 7.85
CA THR A 217 -11.88 -20.07 9.07
C THR A 217 -12.56 -18.71 8.98
N VAL A 218 -12.42 -18.05 7.83
CA VAL A 218 -12.89 -16.70 7.52
C VAL A 218 -14.39 -16.67 7.23
N GLY A 219 -14.92 -17.74 6.64
CA GLY A 219 -16.29 -17.85 6.14
C GLY A 219 -16.50 -17.21 4.76
N ASP A 220 -17.72 -17.33 4.23
CA ASP A 220 -18.04 -16.98 2.83
C ASP A 220 -18.86 -15.68 2.67
N ALA A 221 -19.09 -14.94 3.75
CA ALA A 221 -19.97 -13.75 3.74
C ALA A 221 -19.47 -12.67 2.77
N GLN A 222 -18.16 -12.36 2.80
CA GLN A 222 -17.55 -11.38 1.92
C GLN A 222 -17.53 -11.86 0.45
N LEU A 223 -17.33 -13.15 0.20
CA LEU A 223 -17.40 -13.70 -1.16
C LEU A 223 -18.83 -13.62 -1.72
N THR A 224 -19.84 -13.89 -0.87
CA THR A 224 -21.25 -13.73 -1.21
C THR A 224 -21.57 -12.26 -1.53
N PHE A 225 -21.05 -11.33 -0.72
CA PHE A 225 -21.15 -9.90 -0.99
C PHE A 225 -20.54 -9.53 -2.36
N LEU A 226 -19.32 -9.98 -2.65
CA LEU A 226 -18.65 -9.73 -3.94
C LEU A 226 -19.52 -10.17 -5.12
N GLN A 227 -20.07 -11.39 -5.07
CA GLN A 227 -20.94 -11.92 -6.11
C GLN A 227 -22.19 -11.05 -6.32
N GLN A 228 -22.83 -10.61 -5.23
CA GLN A 228 -24.00 -9.74 -5.29
C GLN A 228 -23.67 -8.37 -5.90
N GLN A 229 -22.55 -7.75 -5.50
CA GLN A 229 -22.16 -6.43 -6.01
C GLN A 229 -21.73 -6.47 -7.48
N LEU A 230 -21.09 -7.55 -7.92
CA LEU A 230 -20.77 -7.76 -9.34
C LEU A 230 -22.04 -7.95 -10.19
N ALA A 231 -22.99 -8.75 -9.71
CA ALA A 231 -24.29 -8.91 -10.38
C ALA A 231 -25.05 -7.56 -10.47
N ALA A 232 -25.03 -6.77 -9.39
CA ALA A 232 -25.61 -5.43 -9.38
C ALA A 232 -24.91 -4.50 -10.40
N ALA A 233 -23.57 -4.49 -10.43
CA ALA A 233 -22.81 -3.70 -11.40
C ALA A 233 -23.11 -4.10 -12.85
N LYS A 234 -23.30 -5.39 -13.13
CA LYS A 234 -23.72 -5.88 -14.45
C LYS A 234 -25.09 -5.33 -14.83
N THR A 235 -26.07 -5.40 -13.92
CA THR A 235 -27.43 -4.88 -14.13
C THR A 235 -27.43 -3.37 -14.34
N GLU A 236 -26.67 -2.61 -13.53
CA GLU A 236 -26.54 -1.17 -13.69
C GLU A 236 -26.02 -0.78 -15.08
N ARG A 237 -24.97 -1.46 -15.57
CA ARG A 237 -24.45 -1.24 -16.93
C ARG A 237 -25.48 -1.56 -18.00
N ALA A 238 -26.24 -2.64 -17.85
CA ALA A 238 -27.29 -3.02 -18.80
C ALA A 238 -28.43 -1.97 -18.85
N ASN A 239 -28.67 -1.26 -17.75
CA ASN A 239 -29.69 -0.21 -17.63
C ASN A 239 -29.18 1.21 -17.97
N GLY A 240 -27.97 1.33 -18.54
CA GLY A 240 -27.39 2.62 -18.90
C GLY A 240 -26.81 3.43 -17.74
N GLN A 241 -26.75 2.87 -16.52
CA GLN A 241 -26.11 3.49 -15.35
C GLN A 241 -24.63 3.10 -15.28
N TRP A 242 -23.92 3.36 -16.37
CA TRP A 242 -22.56 2.89 -16.54
C TRP A 242 -21.57 3.57 -15.57
N ARG A 243 -20.75 2.76 -14.90
CA ARG A 243 -19.58 3.19 -14.12
C ARG A 243 -18.41 2.25 -14.39
N ALA A 244 -17.20 2.78 -14.38
CA ALA A 244 -15.98 1.99 -14.28
C ALA A 244 -16.03 1.16 -13.00
N LEU A 245 -15.61 -0.10 -13.07
CA LEU A 245 -15.65 -1.04 -11.95
C LEU A 245 -14.23 -1.26 -11.43
N VAL A 246 -14.00 -0.88 -10.18
CA VAL A 246 -12.73 -1.07 -9.48
C VAL A 246 -12.93 -2.14 -8.40
N ILE A 247 -12.03 -3.11 -8.34
CA ILE A 247 -11.91 -4.01 -7.18
C ILE A 247 -10.64 -3.63 -6.42
N ALA A 248 -10.75 -3.53 -5.09
CA ALA A 248 -9.62 -3.20 -4.22
C ALA A 248 -9.44 -4.28 -3.15
N THR A 249 -8.21 -4.76 -3.00
CA THR A 249 -7.77 -5.66 -1.92
C THR A 249 -6.43 -5.16 -1.39
N HIS A 250 -6.13 -5.28 -0.11
CA HIS A 250 -4.80 -4.86 0.38
C HIS A 250 -3.70 -5.75 -0.22
N HIS A 251 -3.73 -7.05 0.07
CA HIS A 251 -2.87 -8.03 -0.60
C HIS A 251 -3.05 -8.04 -2.13
N PRO A 252 -1.96 -8.06 -2.91
CA PRO A 252 -2.04 -8.05 -4.35
C PRO A 252 -2.24 -9.44 -4.95
N PRO A 253 -3.06 -9.58 -6.01
CA PRO A 253 -3.07 -10.79 -6.84
C PRO A 253 -1.72 -11.11 -7.47
N PHE A 254 -0.92 -10.09 -7.78
CA PHE A 254 0.38 -10.18 -8.43
C PHE A 254 1.39 -9.26 -7.76
N THR A 255 2.58 -9.75 -7.47
CA THR A 255 3.73 -8.94 -7.07
C THR A 255 5.01 -9.68 -7.41
N GLY A 256 6.06 -8.94 -7.78
CA GLY A 256 7.42 -9.43 -7.92
C GLY A 256 8.30 -9.16 -6.69
N SER A 257 7.70 -8.72 -5.58
CA SER A 257 8.39 -8.49 -4.32
C SER A 257 9.05 -9.78 -3.79
N PRO A 258 10.25 -9.70 -3.21
CA PRO A 258 10.87 -10.83 -2.52
C PRO A 258 10.37 -11.01 -1.08
N GLN A 259 9.64 -10.04 -0.53
CA GLN A 259 9.18 -10.02 0.87
C GLN A 259 7.70 -10.38 1.01
N HIS A 260 6.92 -10.17 -0.05
CA HIS A 260 5.49 -10.44 -0.10
C HIS A 260 5.17 -11.41 -1.24
N VAL A 261 4.13 -12.22 -1.08
CA VAL A 261 3.74 -13.23 -2.08
C VAL A 261 2.48 -12.81 -2.83
N PRO A 262 2.33 -13.21 -4.11
CA PRO A 262 1.08 -13.01 -4.84
C PRO A 262 -0.06 -13.84 -4.23
N SER A 263 -1.31 -13.43 -4.52
CA SER A 263 -2.52 -14.07 -3.97
C SER A 263 -3.37 -14.81 -5.02
N PRO A 264 -2.88 -15.93 -5.60
CA PRO A 264 -3.57 -16.63 -6.69
C PRO A 264 -4.87 -17.33 -6.27
N ALA A 265 -5.00 -17.79 -5.02
CA ALA A 265 -6.24 -18.41 -4.55
C ALA A 265 -7.35 -17.37 -4.37
N MET A 266 -7.02 -16.20 -3.82
CA MET A 266 -7.91 -15.04 -3.75
C MET A 266 -8.32 -14.58 -5.15
N LEU A 267 -7.36 -14.44 -6.07
CA LEU A 267 -7.66 -14.10 -7.47
C LEU A 267 -8.61 -15.10 -8.12
N LYS A 268 -8.43 -16.40 -7.88
CA LYS A 268 -9.32 -17.44 -8.39
C LYS A 268 -10.76 -17.28 -7.90
N GLN A 269 -10.96 -16.94 -6.61
CA GLN A 269 -12.30 -16.67 -6.07
C GLN A 269 -12.94 -15.42 -6.71
N ILE A 270 -12.15 -14.36 -6.90
CA ILE A 270 -12.59 -13.13 -7.58
C ILE A 270 -12.97 -13.43 -9.04
N ASP A 271 -12.15 -14.19 -9.76
CA ASP A 271 -12.42 -14.61 -11.16
C ASP A 271 -13.68 -15.45 -11.29
N GLN A 272 -13.92 -16.36 -10.33
CA GLN A 272 -15.14 -17.17 -10.29
C GLN A 272 -16.37 -16.28 -10.08
N ALA A 273 -16.31 -15.31 -9.16
CA ALA A 273 -17.39 -14.36 -8.95
C ALA A 273 -17.64 -13.48 -10.19
N CYS A 274 -16.58 -12.99 -10.84
CA CYS A 274 -16.66 -12.23 -12.09
C CYS A 274 -17.28 -13.05 -13.24
N THR A 275 -16.87 -14.32 -13.36
CA THR A 275 -17.42 -15.26 -14.36
C THR A 275 -18.90 -15.50 -14.12
N ALA A 276 -19.31 -15.76 -12.87
CA ALA A 276 -20.70 -15.99 -12.51
C ALA A 276 -21.58 -14.76 -12.79
N ALA A 277 -21.07 -13.55 -12.55
CA ALA A 277 -21.79 -12.30 -12.81
C ALA A 277 -21.73 -11.85 -14.29
N GLY A 278 -20.87 -12.45 -15.12
CA GLY A 278 -20.69 -12.06 -16.52
C GLY A 278 -20.13 -10.65 -16.70
N ILE A 279 -19.26 -10.22 -15.79
CA ILE A 279 -18.58 -8.91 -15.79
C ILE A 279 -17.16 -9.04 -15.23
N GLN A 280 -16.22 -8.26 -15.77
CA GLN A 280 -14.84 -8.15 -15.29
C GLN A 280 -14.59 -6.72 -14.79
N PRO A 281 -13.74 -6.51 -13.77
CA PRO A 281 -13.34 -5.16 -13.37
C PRO A 281 -12.65 -4.44 -14.54
N ASP A 282 -12.63 -3.11 -14.48
CA ASP A 282 -11.83 -2.27 -15.36
C ASP A 282 -10.46 -1.98 -14.74
N LEU A 283 -10.34 -2.01 -13.41
CA LEU A 283 -9.11 -1.74 -12.67
C LEU A 283 -9.08 -2.58 -11.39
N HIS A 284 -7.90 -3.10 -11.03
CA HIS A 284 -7.66 -3.72 -9.73
C HIS A 284 -6.58 -2.94 -8.96
N LEU A 285 -6.86 -2.61 -7.70
CA LEU A 285 -5.96 -1.84 -6.83
C LEU A 285 -5.53 -2.67 -5.62
N SER A 286 -4.26 -2.56 -5.24
CA SER A 286 -3.69 -3.22 -4.07
C SER A 286 -2.49 -2.48 -3.48
N GLY A 287 -2.17 -2.75 -2.22
CA GLY A 287 -0.99 -2.28 -1.50
C GLY A 287 -0.09 -3.46 -1.12
N HIS A 288 0.25 -3.58 0.16
CA HIS A 288 0.98 -4.64 0.87
C HIS A 288 2.45 -4.78 0.47
N ALA A 289 2.72 -4.92 -0.81
CA ALA A 289 4.09 -4.96 -1.29
C ALA A 289 4.61 -3.52 -1.41
N HIS A 290 5.67 -3.20 -0.65
CA HIS A 290 6.16 -1.83 -0.56
C HIS A 290 6.98 -1.39 -1.79
N LEU A 291 6.29 -1.18 -2.90
CA LEU A 291 6.79 -0.66 -4.16
C LEU A 291 5.59 -0.29 -5.06
N TYR A 292 5.88 0.31 -6.20
CA TYR A 292 4.92 0.42 -7.29
C TYR A 292 5.12 -0.70 -8.29
N GLU A 293 4.04 -1.39 -8.68
CA GLU A 293 4.03 -2.29 -9.83
C GLU A 293 2.75 -2.08 -10.65
N ARG A 294 2.89 -2.07 -11.98
CA ARG A 294 1.74 -2.09 -12.88
C ARG A 294 1.80 -3.30 -13.79
N TYR A 295 0.74 -4.09 -13.72
CA TYR A 295 0.49 -5.22 -14.60
C TYR A 295 -0.67 -4.93 -15.54
N THR A 296 -0.58 -5.43 -16.77
CA THR A 296 -1.73 -5.56 -17.67
C THR A 296 -2.12 -7.04 -17.75
N ARG A 297 -3.31 -7.38 -17.24
CA ARG A 297 -3.88 -8.72 -17.35
C ARG A 297 -4.95 -8.75 -18.45
N THR A 298 -4.94 -9.76 -19.32
CA THR A 298 -5.94 -9.90 -20.38
C THR A 298 -6.91 -11.04 -20.11
N VAL A 299 -8.19 -10.75 -19.88
CA VAL A 299 -9.23 -11.76 -19.65
C VAL A 299 -10.33 -11.60 -20.69
N GLY A 300 -10.63 -12.64 -21.47
CA GLY A 300 -11.67 -12.59 -22.50
C GLY A 300 -11.46 -11.47 -23.54
N GLY A 301 -10.19 -11.12 -23.83
CA GLY A 301 -9.82 -10.06 -24.79
C GLY A 301 -9.78 -8.64 -24.19
N LYS A 302 -10.28 -8.44 -22.97
CA LYS A 302 -10.22 -7.18 -22.23
C LYS A 302 -8.90 -7.05 -21.46
N GLN A 303 -8.22 -5.92 -21.63
CA GLN A 303 -7.03 -5.57 -20.83
C GLN A 303 -7.48 -4.85 -19.55
N ILE A 304 -6.92 -5.27 -18.42
CA ILE A 304 -7.25 -4.78 -17.08
C ILE A 304 -5.93 -4.42 -16.40
N PRO A 305 -5.71 -3.15 -16.01
CA PRO A 305 -4.60 -2.78 -15.16
C PRO A 305 -4.78 -3.36 -13.76
N TYR A 306 -3.73 -3.99 -13.24
CA TYR A 306 -3.59 -4.42 -11.84
C TYR A 306 -2.43 -3.63 -11.24
N LEU A 307 -2.73 -2.80 -10.24
CA LEU A 307 -1.76 -1.89 -9.62
C LEU A 307 -1.43 -2.36 -8.20
N VAL A 308 -0.14 -2.42 -7.92
CA VAL A 308 0.42 -2.53 -6.56
C VAL A 308 0.94 -1.14 -6.21
N ALA A 309 0.39 -0.54 -5.16
CA ALA A 309 0.64 0.82 -4.73
C ALA A 309 0.92 0.88 -3.22
N GLY A 310 1.93 0.12 -2.76
CA GLY A 310 2.38 0.08 -1.37
C GLY A 310 3.55 1.02 -1.06
N MET A 311 3.74 2.05 -1.87
CA MET A 311 4.83 3.03 -1.73
C MET A 311 4.39 4.29 -0.95
N GLY A 312 3.41 4.17 -0.05
CA GLY A 312 2.75 5.28 0.64
C GLY A 312 3.56 5.96 1.75
N GLY A 313 4.74 5.43 2.09
CA GLY A 313 5.67 6.05 3.03
C GLY A 313 6.11 5.14 4.18
N TYR A 314 5.63 3.89 4.24
CA TYR A 314 6.29 2.92 5.10
C TYR A 314 7.75 2.73 4.69
N TYR A 315 8.66 2.77 5.67
CA TYR A 315 10.06 3.11 5.43
C TYR A 315 10.87 2.15 4.53
N ASN A 316 10.38 0.94 4.31
CA ASN A 316 11.12 -0.13 3.66
C ASN A 316 10.51 -0.46 2.29
N LEU A 317 11.09 0.07 1.22
CA LEU A 317 10.76 -0.38 -0.13
C LEU A 317 11.36 -1.77 -0.39
N THR A 318 10.52 -2.75 -0.76
CA THR A 318 10.93 -4.16 -0.72
C THR A 318 11.83 -4.61 -1.88
N GLY A 319 11.95 -3.77 -2.92
CA GLY A 319 12.63 -4.16 -4.17
C GLY A 319 11.76 -5.05 -5.07
N LEU A 320 12.15 -5.19 -6.33
CA LEU A 320 11.59 -6.19 -7.24
C LEU A 320 12.59 -7.32 -7.52
N LYS A 321 12.38 -8.49 -6.91
CA LYS A 321 13.21 -9.70 -7.12
C LYS A 321 12.30 -10.93 -7.07
N PRO A 322 11.77 -11.40 -8.21
CA PRO A 322 10.80 -12.50 -8.27
C PRO A 322 11.32 -13.87 -7.78
N GLY A 323 12.56 -13.95 -7.28
CA GLY A 323 13.16 -15.18 -6.78
C GLY A 323 14.53 -14.97 -6.13
N LYS A 324 14.97 -15.94 -5.34
CA LYS A 324 16.28 -15.90 -4.68
C LYS A 324 17.41 -15.92 -5.72
N GLY A 325 18.23 -14.86 -5.73
CA GLY A 325 19.35 -14.71 -6.68
C GLY A 325 18.95 -14.19 -8.06
N SER A 326 17.68 -13.83 -8.28
CA SER A 326 17.26 -13.18 -9.53
C SER A 326 17.65 -11.70 -9.53
N THR A 327 17.77 -11.16 -10.76
CA THR A 327 17.80 -9.72 -10.99
C THR A 327 16.39 -9.24 -11.27
N ALA A 328 16.14 -7.94 -11.06
CA ALA A 328 14.86 -7.36 -11.45
C ALA A 328 14.64 -7.59 -12.96
N PRO A 329 13.44 -8.04 -13.38
CA PRO A 329 13.12 -8.22 -14.78
C PRO A 329 13.23 -6.90 -15.55
N LYS A 330 13.61 -6.97 -16.83
CA LYS A 330 13.44 -5.85 -17.75
C LYS A 330 11.96 -5.70 -18.09
N THR A 331 11.43 -4.49 -18.04
CA THR A 331 10.05 -4.22 -18.41
C THR A 331 9.93 -3.63 -19.82
N PRO A 332 8.83 -3.92 -20.55
CA PRO A 332 7.75 -4.81 -20.16
C PRO A 332 8.17 -6.30 -20.16
N ALA A 333 7.65 -7.09 -19.22
CA ALA A 333 7.89 -8.53 -19.12
C ALA A 333 6.57 -9.32 -19.20
N SER A 334 6.42 -10.13 -20.24
CA SER A 334 5.18 -10.89 -20.50
C SER A 334 5.27 -12.34 -20.03
N GLY A 335 4.13 -12.87 -19.58
CA GLY A 335 3.92 -14.25 -19.16
C GLY A 335 2.44 -14.57 -19.07
N THR A 336 2.08 -15.50 -18.18
CA THR A 336 0.70 -15.88 -17.90
C THR A 336 0.45 -15.94 -16.40
N ASP A 337 -0.76 -15.61 -15.96
CA ASP A 337 -1.19 -15.87 -14.59
C ASP A 337 -1.41 -17.37 -14.33
N ALA A 338 -1.76 -17.72 -13.08
CA ALA A 338 -2.01 -19.10 -12.66
C ALA A 338 -3.21 -19.77 -13.37
N SER A 339 -4.07 -18.98 -14.01
CA SER A 339 -5.23 -19.43 -14.79
C SER A 339 -4.94 -19.44 -16.30
N GLY A 340 -3.72 -19.13 -16.72
CA GLY A 340 -3.29 -19.12 -18.12
C GLY A 340 -3.63 -17.85 -18.90
N ASN A 341 -4.13 -16.79 -18.23
CA ASN A 341 -4.40 -15.53 -18.90
C ASN A 341 -3.11 -14.75 -19.16
N PRO A 342 -2.97 -14.07 -20.31
CA PRO A 342 -1.82 -13.20 -20.56
C PRO A 342 -1.67 -12.14 -19.46
N LEU A 343 -0.44 -12.00 -18.96
CA LEU A 343 -0.06 -11.05 -17.93
C LEU A 343 1.26 -10.39 -18.31
N THR A 344 1.31 -9.07 -18.31
CA THR A 344 2.53 -8.31 -18.58
C THR A 344 2.81 -7.39 -17.40
N LEU A 345 4.01 -7.51 -16.80
CA LEU A 345 4.55 -6.47 -15.93
C LEU A 345 5.02 -5.32 -16.84
N GLU A 346 4.28 -4.22 -16.84
CA GLU A 346 4.53 -3.06 -17.70
C GLU A 346 5.67 -2.20 -17.17
N VAL A 347 5.67 -1.96 -15.86
CA VAL A 347 6.63 -1.13 -15.16
C VAL A 347 6.58 -1.42 -13.65
N PHE A 348 7.68 -1.14 -12.97
CA PHE A 348 7.74 -1.10 -11.51
C PHE A 348 8.63 0.06 -11.06
N ASN A 349 8.49 0.48 -9.81
CA ASN A 349 9.41 1.38 -9.13
C ASN A 349 9.58 0.94 -7.68
N ASP A 350 10.82 0.63 -7.31
CA ASP A 350 11.22 0.17 -5.99
C ASP A 350 12.23 1.11 -5.31
N THR A 351 12.29 2.37 -5.77
CA THR A 351 13.29 3.36 -5.33
C THR A 351 12.70 4.65 -4.79
N THR A 352 11.44 4.97 -5.11
CA THR A 352 10.80 6.22 -4.68
C THR A 352 9.42 5.97 -4.08
N PHE A 353 9.09 6.72 -3.04
CA PHE A 353 7.74 6.81 -2.48
C PHE A 353 6.82 7.65 -3.37
N GLY A 354 5.52 7.59 -3.09
CA GLY A 354 4.55 8.42 -3.78
C GLY A 354 3.14 7.87 -3.66
N PHE A 355 2.29 8.26 -4.60
CA PHE A 355 0.88 7.88 -4.61
C PHE A 355 0.36 7.80 -6.05
N LEU A 356 -0.78 7.16 -6.24
CA LEU A 356 -1.46 7.16 -7.54
C LEU A 356 -2.53 8.25 -7.58
N ARG A 357 -2.54 9.01 -8.68
CA ARG A 357 -3.69 9.82 -9.09
C ARG A 357 -4.44 9.08 -10.19
N ILE A 358 -5.71 8.78 -9.94
CA ILE A 358 -6.58 8.12 -10.93
C ILE A 358 -7.66 9.09 -11.36
N THR A 359 -7.79 9.31 -12.67
CA THR A 359 -8.87 10.09 -13.28
C THR A 359 -9.78 9.19 -14.09
N VAL A 360 -11.08 9.22 -13.82
CA VAL A 360 -12.09 8.41 -14.50
C VAL A 360 -13.10 9.30 -15.20
N SER A 361 -13.39 8.97 -16.45
CA SER A 361 -14.48 9.54 -17.26
C SER A 361 -15.34 8.41 -17.84
N PRO A 362 -16.45 8.70 -18.54
CA PRO A 362 -17.19 7.65 -19.27
C PRO A 362 -16.34 6.91 -20.32
N ALA A 363 -15.27 7.54 -20.82
CA ALA A 363 -14.47 7.00 -21.91
C ALA A 363 -13.19 6.31 -21.47
N SER A 364 -12.61 6.71 -20.34
CA SER A 364 -11.30 6.20 -19.91
C SER A 364 -11.06 6.20 -18.40
N ILE A 365 -10.13 5.35 -17.99
CA ILE A 365 -9.41 5.45 -16.72
C ILE A 365 -7.97 5.86 -17.05
N ILE A 366 -7.51 6.95 -16.48
CA ILE A 366 -6.12 7.42 -16.58
C ILE A 366 -5.49 7.25 -15.20
N GLY A 367 -4.37 6.54 -15.13
CA GLY A 367 -3.59 6.43 -13.89
C GLY A 367 -2.24 7.11 -14.05
N GLU A 368 -1.84 7.85 -13.04
CA GLU A 368 -0.52 8.49 -12.93
C GLU A 368 0.10 8.10 -11.60
N PHE A 369 1.32 7.56 -11.64
CA PHE A 369 2.14 7.40 -10.45
C PHE A 369 2.94 8.67 -10.20
N VAL A 370 2.54 9.41 -9.16
CA VAL A 370 3.23 10.62 -8.71
C VAL A 370 4.32 10.23 -7.73
N THR A 371 5.58 10.39 -8.13
CA THR A 371 6.73 10.14 -7.26
C THR A 371 6.96 11.31 -6.33
N VAL A 372 7.51 11.05 -5.14
CA VAL A 372 7.84 12.06 -4.14
C VAL A 372 9.29 11.86 -3.69
N ASP A 373 10.11 12.91 -3.79
CA ASP A 373 11.42 12.95 -3.14
C ASP A 373 11.23 13.41 -1.69
N PRO A 374 11.46 12.53 -0.69
CA PRO A 374 11.23 12.87 0.71
C PRO A 374 12.18 13.93 1.26
N THR A 375 13.31 14.18 0.61
CA THR A 375 14.26 15.21 1.07
C THR A 375 13.83 16.60 0.64
N SER A 376 13.30 16.72 -0.58
CA SER A 376 12.98 18.03 -1.18
C SER A 376 11.49 18.32 -1.28
N GLY A 377 10.63 17.33 -1.02
CA GLY A 377 9.18 17.40 -1.25
C GLY A 377 8.78 17.49 -2.72
N LYS A 378 9.74 17.40 -3.65
CA LYS A 378 9.47 17.55 -5.09
C LYS A 378 8.70 16.34 -5.61
N THR A 379 7.66 16.62 -6.39
CA THR A 379 6.89 15.60 -7.08
C THR A 379 7.39 15.38 -8.52
N GLY A 380 7.15 14.18 -9.04
CA GLY A 380 7.43 13.80 -10.42
C GLY A 380 6.43 12.78 -10.97
N VAL A 381 6.63 12.31 -12.19
CA VAL A 381 5.82 11.26 -12.81
C VAL A 381 6.68 10.01 -12.99
N GLY A 382 6.38 8.97 -12.23
CA GLY A 382 7.06 7.67 -12.33
C GLY A 382 6.49 6.80 -13.45
N ASP A 383 5.18 6.89 -13.68
CA ASP A 383 4.46 6.13 -14.70
C ASP A 383 3.13 6.80 -15.04
N SER A 384 2.61 6.52 -16.23
CA SER A 384 1.25 6.86 -16.59
C SER A 384 0.67 5.84 -17.57
N PHE A 385 -0.65 5.63 -17.52
CA PHE A 385 -1.37 4.78 -18.45
C PHE A 385 -2.77 5.30 -18.71
N THR A 386 -3.39 4.84 -19.80
CA THR A 386 -4.80 5.04 -20.10
C THR A 386 -5.44 3.71 -20.45
N LEU A 387 -6.51 3.34 -19.75
CA LEU A 387 -7.46 2.33 -20.20
C LEU A 387 -8.60 3.03 -20.93
N ASP A 388 -8.77 2.70 -22.21
CA ASP A 388 -9.97 3.08 -22.97
C ASP A 388 -11.10 2.08 -22.68
N LEU A 389 -12.19 2.59 -22.12
CA LEU A 389 -13.32 1.79 -21.61
C LEU A 389 -14.24 1.29 -22.73
N HIS A 390 -14.15 1.85 -23.94
CA HIS A 390 -14.91 1.39 -25.10
C HIS A 390 -14.22 0.20 -25.77
N THR A 391 -12.90 0.32 -25.96
CA THR A 391 -12.07 -0.68 -26.66
C THR A 391 -11.50 -1.74 -25.72
N ASN A 392 -11.52 -1.50 -24.41
CA ASN A 392 -10.92 -2.35 -23.39
C ASN A 392 -9.40 -2.54 -23.61
N LYS A 393 -8.72 -1.47 -24.03
CA LYS A 393 -7.28 -1.45 -24.31
C LYS A 393 -6.54 -0.49 -23.41
N VAL A 394 -5.38 -0.93 -22.93
CA VAL A 394 -4.45 -0.13 -22.14
C VAL A 394 -3.36 0.41 -23.05
N SER A 395 -3.09 1.70 -22.96
CA SER A 395 -1.94 2.37 -23.56
C SER A 395 -1.03 2.92 -22.48
N ASN A 396 0.28 2.83 -22.71
CA ASN A 396 1.29 3.41 -21.83
C ASN A 396 1.47 4.90 -22.18
N GLY A 397 1.51 5.75 -21.15
CA GLY A 397 1.88 7.15 -21.27
C GLY A 397 3.39 7.35 -21.05
N ALA A 398 3.79 8.56 -20.64
CA ALA A 398 5.17 8.83 -20.27
C ALA A 398 5.53 8.00 -19.01
N SER A 399 6.63 7.25 -19.08
CA SER A 399 7.32 6.72 -17.90
C SER A 399 8.71 7.35 -17.82
N ALA A 400 9.11 7.75 -16.61
CA ALA A 400 10.52 7.98 -16.37
C ALA A 400 11.18 6.60 -16.35
N GLY A 401 11.94 6.27 -17.40
CA GLY A 401 12.60 4.97 -17.51
C GLY A 401 13.30 4.59 -16.21
N SER A 402 13.11 3.34 -15.76
CA SER A 402 13.68 2.81 -14.52
C SER A 402 15.19 3.09 -14.47
N GLY A 403 15.57 4.17 -13.80
CA GLY A 403 16.95 4.59 -13.65
C GLY A 403 17.60 3.74 -12.59
N ALA A 404 18.39 2.75 -13.00
CA ALA A 404 19.44 2.21 -12.13
C ALA A 404 20.25 3.40 -11.61
N SER A 405 20.18 3.68 -10.31
CA SER A 405 21.00 4.74 -9.72
C SER A 405 22.49 4.39 -9.87
N PRO A 406 23.37 5.37 -10.14
CA PRO A 406 24.81 5.15 -10.18
C PRO A 406 25.28 4.63 -8.83
N LYS A 407 26.12 3.59 -8.87
CA LYS A 407 26.85 3.05 -7.72
C LYS A 407 27.48 4.22 -6.93
N PRO A 408 27.34 4.29 -5.59
CA PRO A 408 27.99 5.33 -4.82
C PRO A 408 29.50 5.24 -5.06
N ALA A 409 30.07 6.34 -5.57
CA ALA A 409 31.51 6.46 -5.72
C ALA A 409 32.14 6.22 -4.35
N ALA A 410 33.04 5.23 -4.29
CA ALA A 410 33.86 5.00 -3.12
C ALA A 410 34.54 6.33 -2.75
N LYS A 411 34.42 6.74 -1.48
CA LYS A 411 35.16 7.88 -0.93
C LYS A 411 36.66 7.61 -1.10
N GLY A 412 37.22 8.10 -2.19
CA GLY A 412 38.66 8.28 -2.35
C GLY A 412 39.08 9.36 -1.36
N ALA A 413 40.01 9.02 -0.48
CA ALA A 413 40.64 9.94 0.44
C ALA A 413 41.19 11.15 -0.34
N ALA A 414 40.72 12.34 0.00
CA ALA A 414 41.24 13.59 -0.53
C ALA A 414 42.67 13.77 0.01
N SER A 415 43.67 13.60 -0.86
CA SER A 415 45.03 14.05 -0.65
C SER A 415 45.11 15.56 -0.96
N SER A 416 45.24 16.39 0.08
CA SER A 416 45.66 17.78 -0.08
C SER A 416 47.16 17.83 -0.36
N ALA A 417 47.55 18.30 -1.54
CA ALA A 417 48.92 18.68 -1.85
C ALA A 417 49.09 20.20 -1.69
N ALA A 418 49.98 20.63 -0.81
CA ALA A 418 50.66 21.92 -0.87
C ALA A 418 52.07 21.78 -0.28
N SER A 419 52.97 22.58 -0.83
CA SER A 419 54.38 22.28 -1.02
C SER A 419 55.36 22.80 0.05
N SER A 420 56.47 22.04 0.18
CA SER A 420 57.87 22.51 0.21
C SER A 420 58.62 22.72 1.54
N LYS A 421 59.81 22.09 1.55
CA LYS A 421 61.11 22.42 2.19
C LYS A 421 61.28 22.27 3.70
N ALA A 422 62.01 21.22 4.10
CA ALA A 422 63.39 21.27 4.64
C ALA A 422 63.68 20.10 5.62
N LYS A 423 64.82 19.42 5.43
CA LYS A 423 65.52 18.50 6.36
C LYS A 423 66.55 19.33 7.17
N PRO A 424 67.33 18.83 8.19
CA PRO A 424 67.58 17.43 8.59
C PRO A 424 67.77 17.12 10.11
N GLY A 425 67.94 15.82 10.41
CA GLY A 425 68.60 15.25 11.61
C GLY A 425 67.69 14.32 12.43
N SER A 426 68.07 13.20 13.05
CA SER A 426 69.28 12.35 13.12
C SER A 426 68.96 11.18 14.10
N GLY A 427 69.56 9.99 13.92
CA GLY A 427 69.68 8.94 14.98
C GLY A 427 68.92 7.61 14.71
N THR A 428 69.57 6.56 14.19
CA THR A 428 70.22 5.40 14.89
C THR A 428 69.25 4.31 15.39
N SER A 429 69.21 3.13 14.74
CA SER A 429 69.78 1.81 15.18
C SER A 429 68.76 0.96 16.00
N ALA A 430 68.58 -0.37 15.93
CA ALA A 430 69.20 -1.52 15.24
C ALA A 430 68.28 -2.78 15.36
N LYS A 431 68.50 -3.78 14.47
CA LYS A 431 68.44 -5.28 14.57
C LYS A 431 67.49 -5.95 15.62
N SER A 432 66.74 -7.02 15.33
CA SER A 432 67.20 -8.38 14.96
C SER A 432 66.03 -9.34 14.62
N ALA A 433 66.36 -10.54 14.11
CA ALA A 433 65.56 -11.48 13.30
C ALA A 433 64.95 -12.68 14.11
N PRO A 434 64.25 -13.66 13.46
CA PRO A 434 63.12 -14.45 13.99
C PRO A 434 63.46 -15.87 14.49
N LYS A 435 62.47 -16.62 15.02
CA LYS A 435 62.47 -18.09 14.97
C LYS A 435 61.07 -18.74 15.04
N ALA A 436 60.98 -19.85 14.30
CA ALA A 436 59.83 -20.68 13.96
C ALA A 436 59.46 -21.73 15.02
N GLY A 437 58.31 -22.39 14.86
CA GLY A 437 57.98 -23.66 15.53
C GLY A 437 56.60 -24.19 15.15
N ALA A 438 56.54 -25.41 14.60
CA ALA A 438 55.42 -26.02 13.90
C ALA A 438 54.43 -26.82 14.78
N THR A 439 53.26 -27.08 14.18
CA THR A 439 52.12 -28.00 14.49
C THR A 439 52.54 -29.45 14.79
N PRO A 440 51.70 -30.35 15.39
CA PRO A 440 50.46 -30.89 14.76
C PRO A 440 49.31 -31.37 15.72
N PRO A 441 48.17 -31.88 15.19
CA PRO A 441 46.92 -32.15 15.92
C PRO A 441 46.54 -33.65 16.06
N LYS A 442 45.48 -33.93 16.86
CA LYS A 442 44.47 -35.04 16.83
C LYS A 442 43.98 -35.27 18.28
N THR A 443 42.70 -35.54 18.60
CA THR A 443 41.94 -36.76 18.28
C THR A 443 40.43 -36.60 18.58
N LYS A 444 39.63 -37.43 17.89
CA LYS A 444 38.19 -37.69 18.08
C LYS A 444 37.92 -38.51 19.35
N GLY A 445 36.76 -38.30 19.98
CA GLY A 445 36.18 -39.22 20.97
C GLY A 445 34.65 -39.32 20.82
N LYS A 446 34.16 -40.52 20.44
CA LYS A 446 32.75 -40.94 20.50
C LYS A 446 32.37 -41.26 21.96
N SER A 447 31.12 -41.00 22.35
CA SER A 447 30.46 -41.71 23.44
C SER A 447 28.99 -41.96 23.09
N THR A 448 28.54 -43.16 23.42
CA THR A 448 27.20 -43.74 23.20
C THR A 448 26.65 -44.27 24.52
N ARG A 449 25.32 -44.40 24.59
CA ARG A 449 24.45 -45.01 25.63
C ARG A 449 23.92 -44.01 26.69
N GLY A 450 22.67 -44.09 27.13
CA GLY A 450 21.69 -45.17 27.01
C GLY A 450 20.25 -44.72 27.34
N SER A 451 19.34 -45.66 27.16
CA SER A 451 17.88 -45.55 27.18
C SER A 451 17.24 -45.93 28.53
N LYS A 452 15.92 -45.68 28.59
CA LYS A 452 14.88 -46.01 29.61
C LYS A 452 14.76 -44.96 30.72
N LYS A 453 13.58 -44.42 31.03
CA LYS A 453 12.21 -44.94 30.97
C LYS A 453 11.23 -43.82 30.63
#